data_AF-A0A950HYG3-F1
#
_entry.id   AF-A0A950HYG3-F1
#
_cell.length_a   1.000
_cell.length_b   1.000
_cell.length_c   1.000
_cell.angle_alpha   90.00
_cell.angle_beta   90.00
_cell.angle_gamma   90.00
#
_symmetry.space_group_name_H-M   'P 1'
#
loop_
_entity.id
_entity.type
_entity.pdbx_description
1 polymer ?
#
loop_
_entity_poly.entity_id
_entity_poly.type
_entity_poly.pdbx_seq_one_letter_code
_entity_poly.pdbx_strand_id
1 'polypeptide(L)'
;MAGWFEGTSGVLIGRDAMQQDAPGCEFDSRDAVEAALNELSCPIIADVDIGHTGPQWTLVQGALACIEWADGCCSVVQELR
;
A
#
# COMPACT_ATOMS: atom_id res chain seq x y z
N MET A 1 -17.45 -3.10 -3.32
CA MET A 1 -16.91 -2.06 -2.40
C MET A 1 -17.97 -0.97 -2.15
N ALA A 2 -17.96 -0.30 -0.99
CA ALA A 2 -18.96 0.72 -0.59
C ALA A 2 -18.70 2.14 -1.16
N GLY A 3 -18.10 2.25 -2.36
CA GLY A 3 -17.75 3.53 -2.99
C GLY A 3 -16.50 4.22 -2.44
N TRP A 4 -15.80 3.65 -1.44
CA TRP A 4 -14.67 4.29 -0.76
C TRP A 4 -13.49 4.66 -1.66
N PHE A 5 -13.31 3.96 -2.77
CA PHE A 5 -12.19 4.18 -3.69
C PHE A 5 -12.58 4.97 -4.94
N GLU A 6 -13.82 5.45 -5.04
CA GLU A 6 -14.25 6.25 -6.19
C GLU A 6 -13.42 7.53 -6.30
N GLY A 7 -12.79 7.76 -7.46
CA GLY A 7 -11.89 8.90 -7.68
C GLY A 7 -10.49 8.77 -7.07
N THR A 8 -10.13 7.62 -6.51
CA THR A 8 -8.78 7.38 -5.96
C THR A 8 -7.75 7.31 -7.09
N SER A 9 -6.64 8.06 -6.93
CA SER A 9 -5.55 8.09 -7.92
C SER A 9 -4.56 6.93 -7.77
N GLY A 10 -4.54 6.28 -6.61
CA GLY A 10 -3.72 5.11 -6.32
C GLY A 10 -3.83 4.71 -4.85
N VAL A 11 -3.42 3.48 -4.55
CA VAL A 11 -3.44 2.91 -3.19
C VAL A 11 -2.05 2.43 -2.80
N LEU A 12 -1.63 2.78 -1.59
CA LEU A 12 -0.40 2.31 -0.98
C LEU A 12 -0.74 1.36 0.17
N ILE A 13 -0.20 0.15 0.13
CA ILE A 13 -0.38 -0.86 1.19
C ILE A 13 0.96 -1.06 1.88
N GLY A 14 0.98 -0.74 3.18
CA GLY A 14 2.13 -0.95 4.04
C GLY A 14 2.52 -2.42 4.14
N ARG A 15 3.77 -2.70 4.54
CA ARG A 15 4.23 -4.07 4.78
C ARG A 15 3.38 -4.77 5.82
N ASP A 16 3.11 -6.05 5.60
CA ASP A 16 2.47 -6.87 6.63
C ASP A 16 3.47 -7.26 7.71
N ALA A 17 3.01 -7.25 8.97
CA ALA A 17 3.73 -7.75 10.13
C ALA A 17 3.51 -9.24 10.37
N MET A 18 2.49 -9.86 9.75
CA MET A 18 2.21 -11.28 9.90
C MET A 18 3.30 -12.14 9.27
N GLN A 19 3.76 -13.14 10.03
CA GLN A 19 4.68 -14.16 9.55
C GLN A 19 4.00 -14.96 8.45
N GLN A 20 4.48 -14.80 7.21
CA GLN A 20 3.97 -15.50 6.03
C GLN A 20 4.26 -17.02 6.04
N ASP A 21 5.00 -17.51 7.04
CA ASP A 21 5.50 -18.89 7.10
C ASP A 21 4.87 -19.73 8.23
N ALA A 22 3.60 -19.50 8.57
CA ALA A 22 2.89 -20.42 9.45
C ALA A 22 2.65 -21.75 8.70
N PRO A 23 3.20 -22.90 9.15
CA PRO A 23 3.07 -24.16 8.42
C PRO A 23 1.60 -24.56 8.26
N GLY A 24 1.17 -24.75 7.01
CA GLY A 24 -0.22 -25.09 6.65
C GLY A 24 -1.07 -23.91 6.16
N CYS A 25 -0.49 -22.71 6.03
CA CYS A 25 -1.15 -21.57 5.40
C CYS A 25 -0.74 -21.48 3.91
N GLU A 26 -1.67 -21.76 3.00
CA GLU A 26 -1.47 -21.60 1.55
C GLU A 26 -1.99 -20.25 1.03
N PHE A 27 -2.51 -19.39 1.91
CA PHE A 27 -3.13 -18.11 1.56
C PHE A 27 -2.43 -17.00 2.34
N ASP A 28 -1.64 -16.21 1.64
CA ASP A 28 -0.87 -15.15 2.27
C ASP A 28 -1.61 -13.80 2.25
N SER A 29 -1.01 -12.82 2.90
CA SER A 29 -1.54 -11.45 2.99
C SER A 29 -1.65 -10.77 1.63
N ARG A 30 -0.79 -11.14 0.68
CA ARG A 30 -0.79 -10.59 -0.67
C ARG A 30 -1.99 -11.12 -1.44
N ASP A 31 -2.32 -12.41 -1.30
CA ASP A 31 -3.52 -13.00 -1.88
C ASP A 31 -4.79 -12.30 -1.36
N ALA A 32 -4.82 -11.97 -0.07
CA ALA A 32 -5.93 -11.21 0.54
C ALA A 32 -6.08 -9.81 -0.06
N VAL A 33 -4.97 -9.08 -0.20
CA VAL A 33 -4.94 -7.73 -0.78
C VAL A 33 -5.34 -7.76 -2.25
N GLU A 34 -4.82 -8.72 -3.02
CA GLU A 34 -5.16 -8.90 -4.42
C GLU A 34 -6.64 -9.23 -4.58
N ALA A 35 -7.17 -10.18 -3.82
CA ALA A 35 -8.60 -10.52 -3.87
C ALA A 35 -9.51 -9.35 -3.47
N ALA A 36 -9.09 -8.50 -2.54
CA ALA A 36 -9.88 -7.37 -2.06
C ALA A 36 -9.84 -6.16 -3.02
N LEU A 37 -8.73 -5.96 -3.73
CA LEU A 37 -8.46 -4.74 -4.48
C LEU A 37 -8.30 -4.94 -5.99
N ASN A 38 -8.37 -6.17 -6.52
CA ASN A 38 -8.21 -6.46 -7.95
C ASN A 38 -9.23 -5.73 -8.87
N GLU A 39 -10.38 -5.31 -8.33
CA GLU A 39 -11.39 -4.55 -9.07
C GLU A 39 -11.09 -3.04 -9.14
N LEU A 40 -10.04 -2.56 -8.47
CA LEU A 40 -9.64 -1.15 -8.54
C LEU A 40 -8.97 -0.83 -9.88
N SER A 41 -9.41 0.26 -10.50
CA SER A 41 -8.84 0.77 -11.76
C SER A 41 -7.59 1.62 -11.59
N CYS A 42 -7.21 1.93 -10.34
CA CYS A 42 -6.04 2.74 -10.01
C CYS A 42 -4.85 1.86 -9.62
N PRO A 43 -3.60 2.36 -9.77
CA PRO A 43 -2.41 1.61 -9.39
C PRO A 43 -2.38 1.31 -7.88
N ILE A 44 -1.88 0.13 -7.54
CA ILE A 44 -1.66 -0.32 -6.17
C ILE A 44 -0.18 -0.65 -6.01
N ILE A 45 0.46 -0.07 -4.99
CA ILE A 45 1.83 -0.41 -4.59
C ILE A 45 1.75 -1.02 -3.19
N ALA A 46 2.19 -2.27 -3.07
CA ALA A 46 2.26 -2.99 -1.80
C ALA A 46 3.70 -3.03 -1.28
N ASP A 47 3.86 -3.45 -0.02
CA ASP A 47 5.15 -3.61 0.65
C ASP A 47 5.95 -2.30 0.80
N VAL A 48 5.25 -1.16 0.90
CA VAL A 48 5.87 0.14 1.21
C VAL A 48 6.14 0.27 2.71
N ASP A 49 7.16 1.06 3.06
CA ASP A 49 7.59 1.37 4.43
C ASP A 49 6.55 2.25 5.18
N ILE A 50 5.34 1.74 5.39
CA ILE A 50 4.23 2.38 6.10
C ILE A 50 3.63 1.34 7.05
N GLY A 51 3.28 1.74 8.28
CA GLY A 51 2.59 0.88 9.23
C GLY A 51 3.36 0.71 10.53
N HIS A 52 3.25 -0.47 11.16
CA HIS A 52 3.80 -0.75 12.48
C HIS A 52 5.22 -1.34 12.46
N THR A 53 5.65 -1.89 11.32
CA THR A 53 6.97 -2.50 11.17
C THR A 53 7.95 -1.49 10.61
N GLY A 54 9.04 -1.25 11.34
CA GLY A 54 10.10 -0.36 10.90
C GLY A 54 10.98 -0.99 9.80
N PRO A 55 11.59 -0.19 8.91
CA PRO A 55 11.51 1.28 8.79
C PRO A 55 10.13 1.79 8.34
N GLN A 56 9.75 3.00 8.77
CA GLN A 56 8.44 3.58 8.45
C GLN A 56 8.56 5.06 8.05
N TRP A 57 7.88 5.46 6.99
CA TRP A 57 7.76 6.84 6.58
C TRP A 57 6.76 7.59 7.46
N THR A 58 7.07 8.84 7.73
CA THR A 58 6.11 9.79 8.31
C THR A 58 5.42 10.51 7.16
N LEU A 59 4.11 10.30 7.03
CA LEU A 59 3.29 10.93 5.99
C LEU A 59 2.32 11.93 6.61
N VAL A 60 2.27 13.13 6.04
CA VAL A 60 1.30 14.16 6.43
C VAL A 60 -0.04 13.87 5.76
N GLN A 61 -1.05 13.53 6.55
CA GLN A 61 -2.40 13.28 6.04
C GLN A 61 -3.00 14.58 5.47
N GLY A 62 -3.62 14.48 4.30
CA GLY A 62 -4.23 15.61 3.60
C GLY A 62 -3.28 16.47 2.77
N ALA A 63 -1.96 16.25 2.84
CA ALA A 63 -1.01 16.87 1.92
C ALA A 63 -1.10 16.23 0.53
N LEU A 64 -0.95 17.05 -0.52
CA LEU A 64 -0.83 16.52 -1.89
C LEU A 64 0.47 15.71 -1.98
N ALA A 65 0.36 14.47 -2.44
CA ALA A 65 1.49 13.56 -2.57
C ALA A 65 1.67 13.09 -4.01
N CYS A 66 2.89 13.13 -4.51
CA CYS A 66 3.30 12.47 -5.75
C CYS A 66 4.08 11.20 -5.39
N ILE A 67 3.64 10.07 -5.95
CA ILE A 67 4.24 8.76 -5.72
C ILE A 67 4.83 8.27 -7.04
N GLU A 68 6.08 7.84 -7.00
CA GLU A 68 6.77 7.23 -8.13
C GLU A 68 7.31 5.86 -7.73
N TRP A 69 7.13 4.88 -8.61
CA TRP A 69 7.70 3.55 -8.47
C TRP A 69 8.54 3.22 -9.70
N ALA A 70 9.83 3.01 -9.50
CA ALA A 70 10.77 2.62 -10.56
C ALA A 70 11.86 1.74 -9.96
N ASP A 71 12.26 0.69 -10.69
CA ASP A 71 13.40 -0.16 -10.35
C ASP A 71 13.40 -0.74 -8.92
N GLY A 72 12.22 -1.05 -8.39
CA GLY A 72 12.06 -1.58 -7.02
C GLY A 72 12.14 -0.52 -5.92
N CYS A 73 12.20 0.77 -6.28
CA CYS A 73 12.25 1.89 -5.36
C CYS A 73 10.95 2.70 -5.43
N CYS A 74 10.38 3.00 -4.27
CA CYS A 74 9.25 3.92 -4.12
C CYS A 74 9.75 5.29 -3.62
N SER A 75 9.36 6.35 -4.30
CA SER A 75 9.60 7.74 -3.89
C SER A 75 8.28 8.43 -3.56
N VAL A 76 8.27 9.18 -2.47
CA VAL A 76 7.11 9.96 -2.01
C VAL A 76 7.53 11.41 -1.80
N VAL A 77 6.87 12.32 -2.50
CA VAL A 77 7.05 13.77 -2.33
C VAL A 77 5.73 14.38 -1.87
N GLN A 78 5.73 15.10 -0.75
CA GLN A 78 4.54 15.78 -0.23
C GLN A 78 4.70 17.31 -0.28
N GLU A 79 3.70 17.99 -0.84
CA GLU A 79 3.61 19.45 -0.78
C GLU A 79 2.97 19.90 0.53
N LEU A 80 3.72 20.63 1.34
CA LEU A 80 3.24 21.24 2.58
C LEU A 80 2.90 22.71 2.29
N ARG A 81 1.63 23.09 2.44
CA ARG A 81 1.13 24.44 2.26
C ARG A 81 0.61 25.01 3.56
#